data_AF-A0A2M7SER6-F1
#
_entry.id   AF-A0A2M7SER6-F1
#
_cell.length_a   1.000
_cell.length_b   1.000
_cell.length_c   1.000
_cell.angle_alpha   90.00
_cell.angle_beta   90.00
_cell.angle_gamma   90.00
#
_symmetry.space_group_name_H-M   'P 1'
#
loop_
_entity.id
_entity.type
_entity.pdbx_description
1 polymer ?
#
loop_
_entity_poly.entity_id
_entity_poly.type
_entity_poly.pdbx_seq_one_letter_code
_entity_poly.pdbx_strand_id
1 'polypeptide(L)' 'MWIWVNSKEFFLDYNRYPWFKKSSISQILNVQLIRGHCLCWSDLDVDLEIDSLRHPDRYPLVFR' A
#
# COMPACT_ATOMS: atom_id res chain seq x y z
N MET A 1 -0.44 9.34 2.26
CA MET A 1 -1.86 8.92 2.39
C MET A 1 -2.02 8.05 3.63
N TRP A 2 -3.22 8.01 4.23
CA TRP A 2 -3.53 7.10 5.33
C TRP A 2 -4.43 5.97 4.83
N ILE A 3 -4.19 4.75 5.32
CA ILE A 3 -5.06 3.60 5.09
C ILE A 3 -5.40 2.93 6.41
N TRP A 4 -6.66 2.56 6.60
CA TRP A 4 -7.13 1.82 7.76
C TRP A 4 -7.37 0.36 7.36
N VAL A 5 -6.63 -0.56 7.96
CA VAL A 5 -6.79 -2.01 7.72
C VAL A 5 -6.49 -2.78 9.00
N ASN A 6 -7.25 -3.85 9.26
CA ASN A 6 -7.09 -4.70 10.44
C ASN A 6 -7.02 -3.91 11.77
N SER A 7 -7.93 -2.94 11.93
CA SER A 7 -8.03 -2.08 13.11
C SER A 7 -6.79 -1.21 13.39
N LYS A 8 -5.95 -0.97 12.37
CA LYS A 8 -4.77 -0.09 12.47
C LYS A 8 -4.68 0.86 11.29
N GLU A 9 -4.26 2.08 11.57
CA GLU A 9 -3.94 3.07 10.55
C GLU A 9 -2.47 2.97 10.15
N PHE A 10 -2.20 3.03 8.85
CA PHE A 10 -0.85 3.05 8.29
C PHE A 10 -0.67 4.31 7.46
N PHE A 11 0.46 4.98 7.67
CA PHE A 11 0.86 6.13 6.85
C PHE A 11 1.71 5.67 5.67
N LEU A 12 1.21 5.90 4.47
CA LEU A 12 1.89 5.65 3.20
C LEU A 12 2.50 6.97 2.70
N ASP A 13 3.75 7.22 3.05
CA ASP A 13 4.52 8.38 2.58
C ASP A 13 4.79 8.31 1.06
N TYR A 14 4.62 9.41 0.34
CA TYR A 14 4.78 9.41 -1.12
C TYR A 14 6.22 9.30 -1.61
N ASN A 15 7.22 9.57 -0.76
CA ASN A 15 8.61 9.32 -1.15
C ASN A 15 8.91 7.81 -1.16
N ARG A 16 8.24 7.07 -0.29
CA ARG A 16 8.36 5.60 -0.18
C ARG A 16 7.40 4.85 -1.09
N TYR A 17 6.19 5.36 -1.28
CA TYR A 17 5.13 4.78 -2.09
C TYR A 17 4.74 5.76 -3.22
N PRO A 18 5.62 5.97 -4.22
CA PRO A 18 5.45 7.02 -5.23
C PRO A 18 4.27 6.79 -6.16
N TRP A 19 3.80 5.55 -6.29
CA TRP A 19 2.69 5.16 -7.16
C TRP A 19 1.41 5.97 -6.85
N PHE A 20 1.14 6.24 -5.57
CA PHE A 20 -0.04 6.98 -5.13
C PHE A 20 0.02 8.49 -5.40
N LYS A 21 1.19 9.05 -5.73
CA LYS A 21 1.38 10.51 -5.87
C LYS A 21 0.59 11.12 -7.04
N LYS A 22 0.34 10.33 -8.09
CA LYS A 22 -0.38 10.76 -9.31
C LYS A 22 -1.66 9.96 -9.57
N SER A 23 -2.02 9.05 -8.67
CA SER A 23 -3.24 8.25 -8.78
C SER A 23 -4.47 9.10 -8.50
N SER A 24 -5.57 8.81 -9.21
CA SER A 24 -6.87 9.37 -8.85
C SER A 24 -7.39 8.77 -7.54
N ILE A 25 -8.28 9.50 -6.86
CA ILE A 25 -8.97 8.99 -5.66
C ILE A 25 -9.75 7.71 -5.98
N SER A 26 -10.36 7.61 -7.17
CA SER A 26 -11.08 6.42 -7.61
C SER A 26 -10.19 5.18 -7.65
N GLN A 27 -8.98 5.30 -8.20
CA GLN A 27 -8.02 4.19 -8.26
C GLN A 27 -7.54 3.80 -6.86
N ILE A 28 -7.32 4.78 -5.98
CA ILE A 28 -6.88 4.55 -4.60
C ILE A 28 -7.95 3.82 -3.78
N LEU A 29 -9.22 4.19 -3.94
CA LEU A 29 -10.33 3.58 -3.22
C LEU A 29 -10.69 2.20 -3.76
N ASN A 30 -10.29 1.87 -4.99
CA ASN A 30 -10.44 0.55 -5.60
C ASN A 30 -9.38 -0.45 -5.07
N VAL A 31 -9.20 -0.48 -3.74
CA VAL A 31 -8.29 -1.41 -3.06
C VAL A 31 -9.02 -2.68 -2.67
N GLN A 32 -8.37 -3.83 -2.85
CA GLN A 32 -8.88 -5.14 -2.44
C GLN A 32 -7.98 -5.76 -1.38
N LEU A 33 -8.59 -6.28 -0.30
CA LEU A 33 -7.86 -7.06 0.71
C LEU A 33 -7.90 -8.55 0.34
N ILE A 34 -6.78 -9.04 -0.17
CA ILE A 34 -6.60 -10.43 -0.60
C ILE A 34 -6.06 -11.26 0.58
N ARG A 35 -6.71 -12.41 0.84
CA ARG A 35 -6.32 -13.39 1.88
C ARG A 35 -6.16 -12.79 3.29
N GLY A 36 -6.77 -11.63 3.56
CA GLY A 36 -6.72 -10.94 4.84
C GLY A 36 -5.39 -10.23 5.18
N HIS A 37 -4.41 -10.24 4.28
CA HIS A 37 -3.07 -9.70 4.57
C HIS A 37 -2.38 -8.98 3.39
N CYS A 38 -2.91 -9.03 2.17
CA CYS A 38 -2.34 -8.34 1.03
C CYS A 38 -3.33 -7.30 0.49
N LEU A 39 -2.89 -6.06 0.35
CA LEU A 39 -3.65 -4.96 -0.26
C LEU A 39 -3.27 -4.88 -1.73
N CYS A 40 -4.24 -5.07 -2.63
CA CYS A 40 -4.05 -5.04 -4.06
C CYS A 40 -4.78 -3.84 -4.67
N TRP A 41 -4.06 -3.04 -5.45
CA TRP A 41 -4.61 -1.99 -6.32
C TRP A 41 -4.38 -2.38 -7.77
N SER A 42 -5.32 -3.12 -8.36
CA SER A 42 -5.21 -3.60 -9.75
C SER A 42 -5.04 -2.47 -10.76
N ASP A 43 -5.68 -1.32 -10.55
CA ASP A 43 -5.57 -0.15 -11.45
C ASP A 43 -4.18 0.51 -11.42
N LEU A 44 -3.40 0.25 -10.36
CA LEU A 44 -2.08 0.84 -10.16
C LEU A 44 -0.95 -0.17 -10.39
N ASP A 45 -1.28 -1.45 -10.57
CA ASP A 45 -0.32 -2.56 -10.60
C ASP A 45 0.56 -2.59 -9.33
N VAL A 46 -0.09 -2.44 -8.17
CA VAL A 46 0.58 -2.36 -6.86
C VAL A 46 -0.05 -3.35 -5.89
N ASP A 47 0.81 -4.18 -5.29
CA ASP A 47 0.48 -5.05 -4.18
C ASP A 47 1.33 -4.70 -2.95
N LEU A 48 0.70 -4.63 -1.77
CA LEU A 48 1.37 -4.37 -0.50
C LEU A 48 0.91 -5.36 0.56
N GLU A 49 1.84 -6.13 1.11
CA GLU A 49 1.56 -6.95 2.29
C GLU A 49 1.45 -6.07 3.54
N ILE A 50 0.48 -6.35 4.40
CA ILE A 50 0.31 -5.66 5.68
C ILE A 50 1.56 -5.78 6.56
N ASP A 51 2.29 -6.89 6.48
CA ASP A 51 3.55 -7.05 7.23
C ASP A 51 4.61 -6.05 6.78
N SER A 52 4.71 -5.78 5.48
CA SER A 52 5.61 -4.75 4.94
C SER A 52 5.28 -3.33 5.42
N LEU A 53 4.01 -3.05 5.73
CA LEU A 53 3.58 -1.79 6.32
C LEU A 53 3.94 -1.70 7.82
N ARG A 54 4.01 -2.84 8.51
CA ARG A 54 4.40 -2.92 9.93
C ARG A 54 5.90 -2.90 10.12
N HIS A 55 6.64 -3.51 9.20
CA HIS A 55 8.10 -3.65 9.22
C HIS A 55 8.75 -3.10 7.94
N PRO A 56 8.60 -1.80 7.67
CA PRO A 56 9.15 -1.16 6.48
C PRO A 56 10.66 -1.39 6.26
N ASP A 57 11.42 -1.54 7.33
CA ASP A 57 12.87 -1.80 7.32
C ASP A 57 13.23 -3.19 6.74
N ARG A 58 12.35 -4.18 6.88
CA ARG A 58 12.57 -5.55 6.39
C ARG A 58 12.25 -5.72 4.91
N TYR A 59 11.44 -4.82 4.35
CA TYR A 59 10.94 -4.86 2.99
C TYR A 59 11.29 -3.58 2.24
N PRO A 60 12.56 -3.40 1.84
CA PRO A 60 12.95 -2.26 1.02
C PRO A 60 12.28 -2.38 -0.35
N LEU A 61 11.54 -1.34 -0.74
CA LEU A 61 10.82 -1.25 -2.03
C LEU A 61 11.77 -0.88 -3.19
N VAL A 62 13.04 -1.28 -3.09
CA VAL A 62 14.10 -0.98 -4.05
C VAL A 62 14.70 -2.31 -4.48
N PHE A 63 14.54 -2.67 -5.74
CA PHE A 63 15.24 -3.81 -6.31
C PHE A 63 16.72 -3.45 -6.46
N ARG A 64 17.62 -4.30 -5.96
CA ARG A 64 19.07 -4.16 -6.17
C ARG A 64 19.52 -5.02 -7.34
#